data_AF-A0A5T9RE63-F1
#
_entry.id   AF-A0A5T9RE63-F1
#
_cell.length_a   1.000
_cell.length_b   1.000
_cell.length_c   1.000
_cell.angle_alpha   90.00
_cell.angle_beta   90.00
_cell.angle_gamma   90.00
#
_symmetry.space_group_name_H-M   'P 1'
#
loop_
_entity.id
_entity.type
_entity.pdbx_description
1 polymer ?
#
loop_
_entity_poly.entity_id
_entity_poly.type
_entity_poly.pdbx_seq_one_letter_code
_entity_poly.pdbx_strand_id
1 'polypeptide(L)'
;VKLQSIATKITDGEHKTPKREPAGQLLISARNIQDGYLKLSDVDYVGDAEFQKLRNRCDPDSGDVLISCSGSIGRVCLVDENSKYVMVRSVALIKLMQDFVINKYMMYLLQSPLLQKEIEENSKSTAQANLFLGPIKNLGIPLPPVPEQAEIVRRVEQLFAYADTIEKQVNSALTRVNSLTQSILAKAFRGELTAQWRTENPSLISGENSAAALLEKIKAERAASGGKKTSRKKA
;
A
#
# COMPACT_ATOMS: atom_id res chain seq x y z
N VAL A 1 -23.91 0.40 -21.04
CA VAL A 1 -23.64 1.60 -21.87
C VAL A 1 -22.15 1.70 -22.18
N LYS A 2 -21.71 2.59 -23.07
CA LYS A 2 -20.27 2.84 -23.31
C LYS A 2 -19.77 3.93 -22.37
N LEU A 3 -18.53 3.85 -21.88
CA LEU A 3 -18.00 4.85 -20.94
C LEU A 3 -18.11 6.29 -21.48
N GLN A 4 -17.83 6.50 -22.77
CA GLN A 4 -17.96 7.82 -23.39
C GLN A 4 -19.39 8.41 -23.37
N SER A 5 -20.43 7.58 -23.24
CA SER A 5 -21.82 8.05 -23.22
C SER A 5 -22.25 8.63 -21.86
N ILE A 6 -21.43 8.45 -20.82
CA ILE A 6 -21.71 8.85 -19.44
C ILE A 6 -20.59 9.72 -18.84
N ALA A 7 -19.67 10.19 -19.69
CA ALA A 7 -18.56 11.03 -19.32
C ALA A 7 -18.66 12.37 -20.04
N THR A 8 -18.44 13.46 -19.31
CA THR A 8 -18.34 14.82 -19.88
C THR A 8 -16.99 15.03 -20.56
N LYS A 9 -15.94 14.36 -20.07
CA LYS A 9 -14.59 14.45 -20.64
C LYS A 9 -13.84 13.14 -20.43
N ILE A 10 -13.24 12.60 -21.50
CA ILE A 10 -12.26 11.52 -21.44
C ILE A 10 -11.03 11.96 -22.24
N THR A 11 -9.92 12.19 -21.56
CA THR A 11 -8.69 12.70 -22.15
C THR A 11 -7.46 12.15 -21.42
N ASP A 12 -6.26 12.39 -21.95
CA ASP A 12 -4.99 12.06 -21.31
C ASP A 12 -4.18 13.31 -21.01
N GLY A 13 -3.17 13.15 -20.15
CA GLY A 13 -2.21 14.19 -19.85
C GLY A 13 -1.37 14.61 -21.06
N GLU A 14 -0.41 15.50 -20.82
CA GLU A 14 0.42 16.08 -21.88
C GLU A 14 1.28 15.04 -22.60
N HIS A 15 1.35 15.16 -23.92
CA HIS A 15 2.09 14.26 -24.82
C HIS A 15 3.55 14.68 -24.97
N LYS A 16 3.83 15.97 -24.81
CA LYS A 16 5.20 16.49 -24.73
C LYS A 16 5.74 16.35 -23.32
N THR A 17 7.05 16.14 -23.17
CA THR A 17 7.67 16.10 -21.84
C THR A 17 7.58 17.49 -21.19
N PRO A 18 6.87 17.65 -20.05
CA PRO A 18 6.79 18.94 -19.36
C PRO A 18 8.14 19.34 -18.78
N LYS A 19 8.38 20.65 -18.64
CA LYS A 19 9.56 21.17 -17.95
C LYS A 19 9.42 20.92 -16.45
N ARG A 20 10.18 19.96 -15.92
CA ARG A 20 10.17 19.61 -14.50
C ARG A 20 11.00 20.59 -13.67
N GLU A 21 10.57 20.78 -12.44
CA GLU A 21 11.22 21.62 -11.44
C GLU A 21 11.39 20.84 -10.13
N PRO A 22 12.35 21.22 -9.25
CA PRO A 22 12.57 20.51 -7.99
C PRO A 22 11.43 20.69 -6.97
N ALA A 23 10.60 21.71 -7.14
CA ALA A 23 9.41 22.00 -6.32
C ALA A 23 8.39 22.79 -7.15
N GLY A 24 7.15 22.87 -6.70
CA GLY A 24 6.08 23.61 -7.37
C GLY A 24 4.76 22.85 -7.35
N GLN A 25 4.05 22.87 -8.48
CA GLN A 25 2.78 22.18 -8.66
C GLN A 25 3.00 20.72 -9.03
N LEU A 26 2.10 19.84 -8.56
CA LEU A 26 2.25 18.39 -8.67
C LEU A 26 1.98 17.87 -10.09
N LEU A 27 2.94 17.11 -10.64
CA LEU A 27 2.86 16.43 -11.93
C LEU A 27 2.70 14.93 -11.74
N ILE A 28 1.50 14.44 -12.04
CA ILE A 28 1.10 13.05 -11.85
C ILE A 28 1.41 12.24 -13.10
N SER A 29 1.98 11.06 -12.88
CA SER A 29 2.25 10.03 -13.88
C SER A 29 1.66 8.69 -13.45
N ALA A 30 1.71 7.67 -14.31
CA ALA A 30 1.27 6.32 -13.95
C ALA A 30 1.93 5.76 -12.67
N ARG A 31 3.13 6.24 -12.29
CA ARG A 31 3.81 5.85 -11.04
C ARG A 31 3.02 6.22 -9.79
N ASN A 32 2.28 7.32 -9.89
CA ASN A 32 1.52 7.90 -8.78
C ASN A 32 0.13 7.29 -8.65
N ILE A 33 -0.36 6.57 -9.68
CA ILE A 33 -1.67 5.92 -9.64
C ILE A 33 -1.54 4.56 -8.94
N GLN A 34 -2.24 4.42 -7.81
CA GLN A 34 -2.45 3.16 -7.10
C GLN A 34 -3.94 2.88 -7.03
N ASP A 35 -4.33 1.63 -6.80
CA ASP A 35 -5.75 1.30 -6.70
C ASP A 35 -6.35 1.94 -5.44
N GLY A 36 -7.25 2.89 -5.66
CA GLY A 36 -7.97 3.62 -4.62
C GLY A 36 -7.29 4.90 -4.13
N TYR A 37 -6.01 5.15 -4.43
CA TYR A 37 -5.32 6.35 -3.94
C TYR A 37 -4.18 6.85 -4.83
N LEU A 38 -3.82 8.13 -4.64
CA LEU A 38 -2.65 8.75 -5.27
C LEU A 38 -1.42 8.61 -4.37
N LYS A 39 -0.36 7.99 -4.88
CA LYS A 39 0.95 7.93 -4.22
C LYS A 39 1.74 9.20 -4.51
N LEU A 40 1.78 10.10 -3.53
CA LEU A 40 2.46 11.41 -3.63
C LEU A 40 3.85 11.44 -2.97
N SER A 41 4.32 10.32 -2.38
CA SER A 41 5.63 10.24 -1.75
C SER A 41 6.81 10.36 -2.73
N ASP A 42 6.55 10.12 -4.03
CA ASP A 42 7.53 10.13 -5.12
C ASP A 42 6.84 10.73 -6.35
N VAL A 43 6.85 12.06 -6.44
CA VAL A 43 6.09 12.85 -7.42
C VAL A 43 6.97 13.93 -8.02
N ASP A 44 6.78 14.19 -9.32
CA ASP A 44 7.47 15.25 -10.05
C ASP A 44 6.74 16.58 -9.86
N TYR A 45 7.44 17.70 -10.06
CA TYR A 45 6.86 19.04 -9.97
C TYR A 45 7.06 19.83 -11.27
N VAL A 46 6.19 20.83 -11.48
CA VAL A 46 6.32 21.85 -12.53
C VAL A 46 6.11 23.23 -11.94
N GLY A 47 6.71 24.25 -12.55
CA GLY A 47 6.46 25.66 -12.20
C GLY A 47 5.04 26.12 -12.61
N ASP A 48 4.58 27.24 -12.04
CA ASP A 48 3.20 27.73 -12.21
C ASP A 48 2.83 28.01 -13.68
N ALA A 49 3.76 28.54 -14.48
CA ALA A 49 3.50 28.82 -15.90
C ALA A 49 3.22 27.55 -16.70
N GLU A 50 4.00 26.49 -16.46
CA GLU A 50 3.79 25.20 -17.12
C GLU A 50 2.53 24.51 -16.58
N PHE A 51 2.25 24.63 -15.28
CA PHE A 51 1.01 24.13 -14.68
C PHE A 51 -0.25 24.71 -15.35
N GLN A 52 -0.34 26.04 -15.48
CA GLN A 52 -1.50 26.70 -16.11
C GLN A 52 -1.68 26.25 -17.56
N LYS A 53 -0.56 26.12 -18.30
CA LYS A 53 -0.58 25.65 -19.69
C LYS A 53 -1.08 24.21 -19.81
N LEU A 54 -0.64 23.31 -18.94
CA LEU A 54 -1.05 21.90 -18.93
C LEU A 54 -2.54 21.74 -18.54
N ARG A 55 -3.02 22.53 -17.58
CA ARG A 55 -4.44 22.55 -17.14
C ARG A 55 -5.41 22.87 -18.28
N ASN A 56 -5.02 23.70 -19.25
CA ASN A 56 -5.87 24.03 -20.41
C ASN A 56 -6.27 22.79 -21.23
N ARG A 57 -5.41 21.78 -21.27
CA ARG A 57 -5.71 20.50 -21.93
C ARG A 57 -6.43 19.55 -20.97
N CYS A 58 -5.81 19.32 -19.81
CA CYS A 58 -6.23 18.29 -18.86
C CYS A 58 -6.23 18.84 -17.44
N ASP A 59 -7.42 18.87 -16.85
CA ASP A 59 -7.78 19.55 -15.61
C ASP A 59 -8.39 18.55 -14.62
N PRO A 60 -7.60 17.59 -14.09
CA PRO A 60 -8.09 16.73 -13.02
C PRO A 60 -8.48 17.59 -11.82
N ASP A 61 -9.73 17.48 -11.39
CA ASP A 61 -10.27 18.13 -10.21
C ASP A 61 -10.75 17.08 -9.21
N SER A 62 -10.98 17.51 -7.97
CA SER A 62 -11.33 16.61 -6.87
C SER A 62 -12.49 15.68 -7.22
N GLY A 63 -12.32 14.40 -6.90
CA GLY A 63 -13.30 13.35 -7.15
C GLY A 63 -13.26 12.78 -8.57
N ASP A 64 -12.56 13.38 -9.54
CA ASP A 64 -12.46 12.82 -10.88
C ASP A 64 -11.75 11.46 -10.89
N VAL A 65 -12.06 10.62 -11.87
CA VAL A 65 -11.47 9.28 -12.00
C VAL A 65 -10.21 9.35 -12.85
N LEU A 66 -9.12 8.78 -12.35
CA LEU A 66 -7.86 8.63 -13.06
C LEU A 66 -7.55 7.15 -13.34
N ILE A 67 -7.07 6.85 -14.55
CA ILE A 67 -6.63 5.50 -14.94
C ILE A 67 -5.23 5.53 -15.54
N SER A 68 -4.36 4.62 -15.11
CA SER A 68 -3.02 4.48 -15.67
C SER A 68 -3.04 3.83 -17.06
N CYS A 69 -2.34 4.45 -18.00
CA CYS A 69 -2.33 4.08 -19.41
C CYS A 69 -1.03 3.39 -19.86
N SER A 70 0.05 3.47 -19.06
CA SER A 70 1.34 2.85 -19.38
C SER A 70 2.04 2.34 -18.11
N GLY A 71 2.86 1.31 -18.20
CA GLY A 71 3.52 0.70 -17.04
C GLY A 71 2.55 -0.21 -16.29
N SER A 72 2.13 0.18 -15.08
CA SER A 72 1.08 -0.53 -14.33
C SER A 72 -0.31 -0.16 -14.86
N ILE A 73 -0.62 -0.59 -16.08
CA ILE A 73 -1.86 -0.27 -16.82
C ILE A 73 -3.10 -0.73 -16.03
N GLY A 74 -4.15 0.08 -16.05
CA GLY A 74 -5.45 -0.29 -15.50
C GLY A 74 -5.64 0.02 -14.02
N ARG A 75 -4.63 0.56 -13.32
CA ARG A 75 -4.80 1.06 -11.95
C ARG A 75 -5.70 2.29 -11.95
N VAL A 76 -6.56 2.39 -10.95
CA VAL A 76 -7.58 3.44 -10.89
C VAL A 76 -7.65 4.08 -9.51
N CYS A 77 -7.73 5.41 -9.47
CA CYS A 77 -8.00 6.16 -8.24
C CYS A 77 -8.92 7.35 -8.51
N LEU A 78 -9.39 7.96 -7.43
CA LEU A 78 -10.00 9.28 -7.47
C LEU A 78 -8.96 10.35 -7.17
N VAL A 79 -9.12 11.52 -7.77
CA VAL A 79 -8.43 12.74 -7.34
C VAL A 79 -8.87 13.08 -5.93
N ASP A 80 -7.91 13.25 -5.02
CA ASP A 80 -8.12 13.60 -3.61
C ASP A 80 -8.72 15.00 -3.43
N GLU A 81 -9.27 15.23 -2.23
CA GLU A 81 -9.86 16.52 -1.86
C GLU A 81 -8.82 17.62 -1.75
N ASN A 82 -9.19 18.84 -2.18
CA ASN A 82 -8.38 20.06 -2.11
C ASN A 82 -7.06 20.06 -2.91
N SER A 83 -6.86 19.07 -3.77
CA SER A 83 -5.65 18.97 -4.60
C SER A 83 -5.93 19.32 -6.06
N LYS A 84 -4.95 19.99 -6.70
CA LYS A 84 -4.96 20.22 -8.14
C LYS A 84 -3.69 19.66 -8.75
N TYR A 85 -3.87 18.94 -9.86
CA TYR A 85 -2.79 18.26 -10.54
C TYR A 85 -2.70 18.65 -11.99
N VAL A 86 -1.54 18.38 -12.56
CA VAL A 86 -1.35 18.21 -13.99
C VAL A 86 -0.83 16.81 -14.25
N MET A 87 -1.05 16.30 -15.46
CA MET A 87 -0.73 14.91 -15.78
C MET A 87 0.06 14.82 -17.06
N VAL A 88 0.88 13.78 -17.16
CA VAL A 88 1.48 13.34 -18.43
C VAL A 88 0.63 12.26 -19.08
N ARG A 89 0.90 11.97 -20.36
CA ARG A 89 0.19 10.97 -21.19
C ARG A 89 -0.02 9.59 -20.55
N SER A 90 0.82 9.21 -19.59
CA SER A 90 0.72 7.91 -18.90
C SER A 90 -0.53 7.78 -18.01
N VAL A 91 -1.33 8.83 -17.85
CA VAL A 91 -2.58 8.83 -17.10
C VAL A 91 -3.70 9.42 -17.95
N ALA A 92 -4.87 8.79 -17.92
CA ALA A 92 -6.10 9.32 -18.48
C ALA A 92 -7.06 9.81 -17.38
N LEU A 93 -7.74 10.90 -17.70
CA LEU A 93 -8.79 11.55 -16.92
C LEU A 93 -10.15 11.15 -17.45
N ILE A 94 -11.05 10.79 -16.54
CA ILE A 94 -12.45 10.52 -16.82
C ILE A 94 -13.29 11.42 -15.89
N LYS A 95 -13.89 12.48 -16.46
CA LYS A 95 -14.89 13.30 -15.77
C LYS A 95 -16.28 12.73 -16.10
N LEU A 96 -17.00 12.27 -15.09
CA LEU A 96 -18.31 11.62 -15.24
C LEU A 96 -19.45 12.63 -15.15
N MET A 97 -20.60 12.29 -15.75
CA MET A 97 -21.85 13.02 -15.55
C MET A 97 -22.43 12.65 -14.18
N GLN A 98 -22.13 13.46 -13.16
CA GLN A 98 -22.42 13.13 -11.75
C GLN A 98 -23.92 12.99 -11.43
N ASP A 99 -24.81 13.56 -12.26
CA ASP A 99 -26.26 13.37 -12.16
C ASP A 99 -26.68 11.90 -12.36
N PHE A 100 -25.85 11.10 -13.04
CA PHE A 100 -26.15 9.72 -13.43
C PHE A 100 -25.16 8.69 -12.89
N VAL A 101 -23.96 9.12 -12.50
CA VAL A 101 -22.86 8.22 -12.15
C VAL A 101 -22.14 8.70 -10.89
N ILE A 102 -22.02 7.81 -9.91
CA ILE A 102 -21.19 8.04 -8.73
C ILE A 102 -19.73 7.71 -9.07
N ASN A 103 -18.83 8.67 -8.92
CA ASN A 103 -17.40 8.49 -9.26
C ASN A 103 -16.76 7.31 -8.52
N LYS A 104 -17.12 7.13 -7.25
CA LYS A 104 -16.63 6.01 -6.42
C LYS A 104 -17.14 4.64 -6.91
N TYR A 105 -18.38 4.58 -7.41
CA TYR A 105 -18.90 3.38 -8.06
C TYR A 105 -18.09 3.06 -9.32
N MET A 106 -17.84 4.08 -10.16
CA MET A 106 -17.03 3.90 -11.37
C MET A 106 -15.60 3.44 -11.04
N MET A 107 -14.96 4.00 -10.01
CA MET A 107 -13.64 3.57 -9.57
C MET A 107 -13.64 2.06 -9.24
N TYR A 108 -14.55 1.59 -8.40
CA TYR A 108 -14.64 0.17 -8.06
C TYR A 108 -14.99 -0.72 -9.26
N LEU A 109 -15.88 -0.25 -10.13
CA LEU A 109 -16.25 -0.98 -11.33
C LEU A 109 -15.05 -1.15 -12.26
N LEU A 110 -14.26 -0.11 -12.48
CA LEU A 110 -13.05 -0.19 -13.29
C LEU A 110 -11.99 -1.09 -12.65
N GLN A 111 -11.89 -1.12 -11.32
CA GLN A 111 -11.01 -2.04 -10.58
C GLN A 111 -11.51 -3.49 -10.56
N SER A 112 -12.77 -3.73 -10.91
CA SER A 112 -13.36 -5.08 -10.86
C SER A 112 -12.70 -6.02 -11.87
N PRO A 113 -12.66 -7.34 -11.60
CA PRO A 113 -12.13 -8.32 -12.54
C PRO A 113 -12.77 -8.27 -13.94
N LEU A 114 -14.04 -7.87 -14.00
CA LEU A 114 -14.79 -7.72 -15.25
C LEU A 114 -14.13 -6.69 -16.18
N LEU A 115 -13.89 -5.48 -15.67
CA LEU A 115 -13.33 -4.38 -16.47
C LEU A 115 -11.81 -4.50 -16.60
N GLN A 116 -11.12 -5.01 -15.58
CA GLN A 116 -9.67 -5.26 -15.66
C GLN A 116 -9.33 -6.26 -16.78
N LYS A 117 -10.15 -7.29 -16.97
CA LYS A 117 -9.99 -8.21 -18.10
C LYS A 117 -10.14 -7.51 -19.44
N GLU A 118 -11.17 -6.67 -19.61
CA GLU A 118 -11.38 -5.90 -20.84
C GLU A 118 -10.21 -4.92 -21.09
N ILE A 119 -9.74 -4.24 -20.04
CA ILE A 119 -8.57 -3.34 -20.10
C ILE A 119 -7.31 -4.10 -20.53
N GLU A 120 -7.05 -5.27 -19.94
CA GLU A 120 -5.89 -6.10 -20.23
C GLU A 120 -5.90 -6.56 -21.69
N GLU A 121 -7.03 -7.08 -22.18
CA GLU A 121 -7.21 -7.53 -23.57
C GLU A 121 -6.96 -6.38 -24.56
N ASN A 122 -7.50 -5.19 -24.28
CA ASN A 122 -7.28 -4.01 -25.10
C ASN A 122 -5.81 -3.53 -25.07
N SER A 123 -5.12 -3.64 -23.94
CA SER A 123 -3.73 -3.19 -23.80
C SER A 123 -2.70 -4.07 -24.53
N LYS A 124 -3.01 -5.37 -24.72
CA LYS A 124 -2.15 -6.34 -25.42
C LYS A 124 -2.24 -6.24 -26.94
N SER A 125 -3.23 -5.52 -27.46
CA SER A 125 -3.46 -5.37 -28.90
C SER A 125 -2.38 -4.56 -29.63
N THR A 126 -1.46 -3.91 -28.91
CA THR A 126 -0.42 -3.04 -29.46
C THR A 126 1.01 -3.51 -29.15
N ALA A 127 1.95 -3.21 -30.05
CA ALA A 127 3.36 -3.65 -29.96
C ALA A 127 4.08 -3.17 -28.69
N GLN A 128 3.63 -2.07 -28.09
CA GLN A 128 3.96 -1.67 -26.73
C GLN A 128 2.71 -1.76 -25.88
N ALA A 129 2.78 -2.40 -24.71
CA ALA A 129 1.67 -2.44 -23.77
C ALA A 129 1.31 -1.01 -23.34
N ASN A 130 0.17 -0.53 -23.82
CA ASN A 130 -0.39 0.78 -23.51
C ASN A 130 -1.91 0.74 -23.66
N LEU A 131 -2.62 1.43 -22.79
CA LEU A 131 -4.06 1.62 -22.91
C LEU A 131 -4.34 2.99 -23.54
N PHE A 132 -4.86 2.99 -24.76
CA PHE A 132 -5.18 4.21 -25.49
C PHE A 132 -6.58 4.72 -25.13
N LEU A 133 -6.84 6.01 -25.39
CA LEU A 133 -8.13 6.64 -25.12
C LEU A 133 -9.32 5.99 -25.86
N GLY A 134 -9.09 5.44 -27.06
CA GLY A 134 -10.12 4.76 -27.85
C GLY A 134 -10.74 3.57 -27.10
N PRO A 135 -9.93 2.59 -26.69
CA PRO A 135 -10.37 1.51 -25.79
C PRO A 135 -11.06 2.00 -24.52
N ILE A 136 -10.50 2.98 -23.81
CA ILE A 136 -11.10 3.54 -22.57
C ILE A 136 -12.51 4.06 -22.84
N LYS A 137 -12.70 4.87 -23.89
CA LYS A 137 -14.01 5.41 -24.29
C LYS A 137 -15.04 4.32 -24.59
N ASN A 138 -14.57 3.17 -25.07
CA ASN A 138 -15.40 2.06 -25.54
C ASN A 138 -15.62 0.95 -24.50
N LEU A 139 -15.12 1.09 -23.28
CA LEU A 139 -15.36 0.14 -22.20
C LEU A 139 -16.86 -0.09 -21.98
N GLY A 140 -17.25 -1.35 -21.77
CA GLY A 140 -18.62 -1.76 -21.50
C GLY A 140 -19.00 -1.53 -20.04
N ILE A 141 -19.82 -0.51 -19.77
CA ILE A 141 -20.22 -0.14 -18.41
C ILE A 141 -21.61 -0.71 -18.07
N PRO A 142 -21.75 -1.64 -17.11
CA PRO A 142 -23.02 -1.87 -16.43
C PRO A 142 -23.38 -0.62 -15.62
N LEU A 143 -24.54 -0.04 -15.88
CA LEU A 143 -24.96 1.19 -15.24
C LEU A 143 -26.34 1.01 -14.58
N PRO A 144 -26.38 0.61 -13.31
CA PRO A 144 -27.63 0.57 -12.55
C PRO A 144 -28.07 1.99 -12.15
N PRO A 145 -29.30 2.19 -11.66
CA PRO A 145 -29.76 3.47 -11.12
C PRO A 145 -28.88 3.99 -9.98
N VAL A 146 -28.81 5.32 -9.80
CA VAL A 146 -27.97 5.98 -8.77
C VAL A 146 -28.17 5.40 -7.36
N PRO A 147 -29.39 5.10 -6.87
CA PRO A 147 -29.56 4.48 -5.55
C PRO A 147 -28.89 3.12 -5.41
N GLU A 148 -28.89 2.31 -6.48
CA GLU A 148 -28.24 1.00 -6.48
C GLU A 148 -26.71 1.16 -6.55
N GLN A 149 -26.20 2.13 -7.33
CA GLN A 149 -24.78 2.48 -7.32
C GLN A 149 -24.30 2.85 -5.91
N ALA A 150 -25.08 3.66 -5.19
CA ALA A 150 -24.77 4.08 -3.82
C ALA A 150 -24.76 2.90 -2.85
N GLU A 151 -25.72 1.98 -2.96
CA GLU A 151 -25.77 0.76 -2.14
C GLU A 151 -24.59 -0.17 -2.42
N ILE A 152 -24.18 -0.32 -3.69
CA ILE A 152 -22.98 -1.07 -4.06
C ILE A 152 -21.74 -0.45 -3.39
N VAL A 153 -21.55 0.86 -3.53
CA VAL A 153 -20.42 1.58 -2.90
C VAL A 153 -20.42 1.37 -1.39
N ARG A 154 -21.59 1.50 -0.74
CA ARG A 154 -21.74 1.33 0.71
C ARG A 154 -21.30 -0.07 1.15
N ARG A 155 -21.70 -1.12 0.44
CA ARG A 155 -21.33 -2.51 0.78
C ARG A 155 -19.85 -2.78 0.57
N VAL A 156 -19.27 -2.30 -0.53
CA VAL A 156 -17.85 -2.46 -0.83
C VAL A 156 -17.00 -1.78 0.25
N GLU A 157 -17.34 -0.55 0.62
CA GLU A 157 -16.67 0.19 1.69
C GLU A 157 -16.78 -0.50 3.06
N GLN A 158 -17.94 -1.07 3.39
CA GLN A 158 -18.09 -1.85 4.62
C GLN A 158 -17.17 -3.06 4.67
N LEU A 159 -16.96 -3.74 3.53
CA LEU A 159 -16.04 -4.88 3.46
C LEU A 159 -14.58 -4.45 3.58
N PHE A 160 -14.18 -3.34 2.97
CA PHE A 160 -12.83 -2.79 3.14
C PHE A 160 -12.57 -2.38 4.60
N ALA A 161 -13.50 -1.67 5.23
CA ALA A 161 -13.37 -1.29 6.65
C ALA A 161 -13.27 -2.52 7.59
N TYR A 162 -13.99 -3.60 7.26
CA TYR A 162 -13.88 -4.85 8.00
C TYR A 162 -12.50 -5.50 7.81
N ALA A 163 -11.97 -5.52 6.58
CA ALA A 163 -10.63 -6.03 6.29
C ALA A 163 -9.54 -5.25 7.05
N ASP A 164 -9.62 -3.91 7.06
CA ASP A 164 -8.69 -3.05 7.81
C ASP A 164 -8.71 -3.35 9.32
N THR A 165 -9.90 -3.67 9.86
CA THR A 165 -10.07 -4.04 11.27
C THR A 165 -9.35 -5.35 11.58
N ILE A 166 -9.48 -6.35 10.71
CA ILE A 166 -8.77 -7.64 10.85
C ILE A 166 -7.26 -7.42 10.81
N GLU A 167 -6.75 -6.64 9.85
CA GLU A 167 -5.32 -6.37 9.74
C GLU A 167 -4.76 -5.72 11.02
N LYS A 168 -5.47 -4.73 11.56
CA LYS A 168 -5.11 -4.09 12.84
C LYS A 168 -5.10 -5.09 14.01
N GLN A 169 -6.06 -6.01 14.06
CA GLN A 169 -6.10 -7.04 15.09
C GLN A 169 -4.91 -7.99 15.01
N VAL A 170 -4.55 -8.43 13.81
CA VAL A 170 -3.39 -9.30 13.57
C VAL A 170 -2.10 -8.61 13.98
N ASN A 171 -1.88 -7.37 13.56
CA ASN A 171 -0.70 -6.59 13.93
C ASN A 171 -0.60 -6.38 15.45
N SER A 172 -1.72 -6.08 16.09
CA SER A 172 -1.78 -5.95 17.56
C SER A 172 -1.45 -7.26 18.28
N ALA A 173 -1.96 -8.39 17.77
CA ALA A 173 -1.66 -9.71 18.33
C ALA A 173 -0.16 -10.04 18.20
N LEU A 174 0.45 -9.75 17.06
CA LEU A 174 1.88 -9.95 16.84
C LEU A 174 2.73 -9.14 17.82
N THR A 175 2.40 -7.86 18.03
CA THR A 175 3.09 -7.01 19.03
C THR A 175 2.97 -7.57 20.45
N ARG A 176 1.80 -8.12 20.82
CA ARG A 176 1.60 -8.75 22.13
C ARG A 176 2.45 -10.00 22.30
N VAL A 177 2.51 -10.88 21.29
CA VAL A 177 3.34 -12.09 21.31
C VAL A 177 4.82 -11.73 21.49
N ASN A 178 5.31 -10.74 20.75
CA ASN A 178 6.69 -10.27 20.88
C ASN A 178 6.99 -9.74 22.30
N SER A 179 6.08 -8.93 22.84
CA SER A 179 6.23 -8.35 24.19
C SER A 179 6.18 -9.43 25.28
N LEU A 180 5.25 -10.38 25.15
CA LEU A 180 5.12 -11.50 26.08
C LEU A 180 6.38 -12.36 26.07
N THR A 181 6.93 -12.64 24.89
CA THR A 181 8.16 -13.43 24.74
C THR A 181 9.34 -12.75 25.46
N GLN A 182 9.52 -11.44 25.27
CA GLN A 182 10.55 -10.68 25.96
C GLN A 182 10.35 -10.69 27.48
N SER A 183 9.11 -10.51 27.95
CA SER A 183 8.78 -10.56 29.37
C SER A 183 9.04 -11.94 29.98
N ILE A 184 8.64 -13.02 29.30
CA ILE A 184 8.88 -14.40 29.76
C ILE A 184 10.38 -14.68 29.83
N LEU A 185 11.16 -14.30 28.81
CA LEU A 185 12.61 -14.48 28.82
C LEU A 185 13.26 -13.71 29.96
N ALA A 186 12.86 -12.44 30.17
CA ALA A 186 13.36 -11.65 31.30
C ALA A 186 13.03 -12.29 32.65
N LYS A 187 11.79 -12.76 32.84
CA LYS A 187 11.37 -13.48 34.06
C LYS A 187 12.11 -14.81 34.22
N ALA A 188 12.37 -15.53 33.13
CA ALA A 188 13.11 -16.78 33.14
C ALA A 188 14.56 -16.56 33.58
N PHE A 189 15.25 -15.54 33.03
CA PHE A 189 16.63 -15.22 33.38
C PHE A 189 16.79 -14.71 34.81
N ARG A 190 15.79 -13.98 35.34
CA ARG A 190 15.75 -13.60 36.76
C ARG A 190 15.41 -14.77 37.69
N GLY A 191 15.03 -15.92 37.13
CA GLY A 191 14.60 -17.09 37.89
C GLY A 191 13.23 -16.93 38.53
N GLU A 192 12.48 -15.87 38.22
CA GLU A 192 11.15 -15.60 38.78
C GLU A 192 10.17 -16.73 38.42
N LEU A 193 10.29 -17.32 37.22
CA LEU A 193 9.41 -18.41 36.77
C LEU A 193 9.59 -19.71 37.55
N THR A 194 10.71 -19.89 38.25
CA THR A 194 11.02 -21.08 39.05
C THR A 194 11.19 -20.76 40.53
N ALA A 195 10.84 -19.54 40.96
CA ALA A 195 11.02 -19.08 42.34
C ALA A 195 10.31 -20.00 43.35
N GLN A 196 9.03 -20.30 43.12
CA GLN A 196 8.25 -21.19 43.99
C GLN A 196 8.88 -22.59 44.09
N TRP A 197 9.19 -23.20 42.94
CA TRP A 197 9.83 -24.52 42.90
C TRP A 197 11.15 -24.55 43.68
N ARG A 198 11.96 -23.49 43.59
CA ARG A 198 13.22 -23.38 44.35
C ARG A 198 12.99 -23.29 45.86
N THR A 199 11.94 -22.59 46.30
CA THR A 199 11.56 -22.52 47.72
C THR A 199 11.09 -23.87 48.25
N GLU A 200 10.37 -24.64 47.43
CA GLU A 200 9.86 -25.96 47.78
C GLU A 200 10.95 -27.06 47.72
N ASN A 201 12.05 -26.84 46.99
CA ASN A 201 13.10 -27.84 46.75
C ASN A 201 14.54 -27.34 47.10
N PRO A 202 14.80 -26.85 48.33
CA PRO A 202 16.07 -26.21 48.67
C PRO A 202 17.27 -27.19 48.68
N SER A 203 17.06 -28.48 48.95
CA SER A 203 18.13 -29.49 48.95
C SER A 203 18.73 -29.76 47.57
N LEU A 204 17.96 -29.54 46.49
CA LEU A 204 18.41 -29.80 45.12
C LEU A 204 19.25 -28.67 44.52
N ILE A 205 19.24 -27.47 45.12
CA ILE A 205 19.88 -26.26 44.59
C ILE A 205 20.88 -25.61 45.57
N SER A 206 21.16 -26.27 46.69
CA SER A 206 22.08 -25.80 47.74
C SER A 206 23.37 -26.61 47.74
N GLY A 207 24.38 -26.16 48.52
CA GLY A 207 25.67 -26.84 48.62
C GLY A 207 26.42 -26.92 47.28
N GLU A 208 26.83 -28.13 46.90
CA GLU A 208 27.56 -28.40 45.64
C GLU A 208 26.75 -28.10 44.38
N ASN A 209 25.41 -28.13 44.47
CA ASN A 209 24.49 -27.83 43.37
C ASN A 209 24.12 -26.34 43.29
N SER A 210 24.70 -25.50 44.14
CA SER A 210 24.43 -24.07 44.14
C SER A 210 25.03 -23.37 42.93
N ALA A 211 24.38 -22.28 42.49
CA ALA A 211 24.88 -21.46 41.39
C ALA A 211 26.29 -20.90 41.67
N ALA A 212 26.60 -20.58 42.93
CA ALA A 212 27.94 -20.11 43.33
C ALA A 212 29.00 -21.21 43.21
N ALA A 213 28.70 -22.43 43.66
CA ALA A 213 29.61 -23.58 43.53
C ALA A 213 29.88 -23.93 42.06
N LEU A 214 28.86 -23.86 41.20
CA LEU A 214 29.01 -24.07 39.76
C LEU A 214 29.84 -22.95 39.11
N LEU A 215 29.62 -21.69 39.50
CA LEU A 215 30.38 -20.55 38.97
C LEU A 215 31.86 -20.65 39.33
N GLU A 216 32.19 -21.05 40.55
CA GLU A 216 33.57 -21.27 40.98
C GLU A 216 34.21 -22.45 40.23
N LYS A 217 33.48 -23.55 39.99
CA LYS A 217 33.95 -24.63 39.10
C LYS A 217 34.26 -24.12 37.69
N ILE A 218 33.34 -23.35 37.08
CA ILE A 218 33.55 -22.80 35.73
C ILE A 218 34.74 -21.84 35.68
N LYS A 219 34.90 -20.98 36.69
CA LYS A 219 36.06 -20.07 36.79
C LYS A 219 37.37 -20.84 36.93
N ALA A 220 37.40 -21.85 37.81
CA ALA A 220 38.56 -22.71 38.00
C ALA A 220 38.92 -23.47 36.72
N GLU A 221 37.93 -24.04 36.03
CA GLU A 221 38.14 -24.70 34.73
C GLU A 221 38.61 -23.71 33.65
N ARG A 222 38.06 -22.50 33.60
CA ARG A 222 38.49 -21.44 32.66
C ARG A 222 39.90 -20.93 32.94
N ALA A 223 40.28 -20.81 34.21
CA ALA A 223 41.63 -20.43 34.61
C ALA A 223 42.63 -21.55 34.28
N ALA A 224 42.26 -22.81 34.55
CA ALA A 224 43.07 -23.98 34.20
C ALA A 224 43.20 -24.19 32.68
N SER A 225 42.21 -23.74 31.90
CA SER A 225 42.23 -23.78 30.42
C SER A 225 42.78 -22.49 29.77
N GLY A 226 43.33 -21.57 30.57
CA GLY A 226 43.92 -20.32 30.11
C GLY A 226 45.02 -20.51 29.06
N GLY A 227 44.68 -20.32 27.78
CA GLY A 227 45.68 -20.08 26.72
C GLY A 227 45.40 -20.64 25.33
N LYS A 228 44.48 -21.60 25.12
CA LYS A 228 44.17 -22.05 23.75
C LYS A 228 43.12 -21.15 23.09
N LYS A 229 43.58 -20.06 22.47
CA LYS A 229 42.83 -19.37 21.41
C LYS A 229 42.64 -20.34 20.23
N THR A 230 41.64 -21.21 20.28
CA THR A 230 41.14 -21.85 19.06
C THR A 230 40.21 -20.85 18.40
N SER A 231 40.72 -20.18 17.37
CA SER A 231 39.90 -19.47 16.39
C SER A 231 38.90 -20.47 15.81
N ARG A 232 37.65 -20.48 16.30
CA ARG A 232 36.57 -21.21 15.64
C ARG A 232 36.31 -20.49 14.31
N LYS A 233 36.70 -21.12 13.20
CA LYS A 233 36.26 -20.73 11.86
C LYS A 233 34.73 -20.66 11.88
N LYS A 234 34.19 -19.52 11.46
CA LYS A 234 32.77 -19.34 11.13
C LYS A 234 32.38 -20.42 10.12
N ALA A 235 31.39 -21.24 10.47
CA ALA A 235 30.52 -21.89 9.51
C ALA A 235 29.33 -20.95 9.25
#